data_AF-A6V725-F1
#
_entry.id   AF-A6V725-F1
#
_cell.length_a   1.000
_cell.length_b   1.000
_cell.length_c   1.000
_cell.angle_alpha   90.00
_cell.angle_beta   90.00
_cell.angle_gamma   90.00
#
_symmetry.space_group_name_H-M   'P 1'
#
loop_
_entity.id
_entity.type
_entity.pdbx_description
1 polymer ?
#
loop_
_entity_poly.entity_id
_entity_poly.type
_entity_poly.pdbx_seq_one_letter_code
_entity_poly.pdbx_strand_id
1 'polypeptide(L)' 'MKWTEQRLRKALKQMANDHESAAVEIMRAVERSSDPRLAQRLLEVIERMHQGADVLRSIDDDIASGVIRCQ' A
#
# COMPACT_ATOMS: atom_id res chain seq x y z
N MET A 1 -14.82 -13.95 -14.81
CA MET A 1 -15.38 -13.04 -13.79
C MET A 1 -15.07 -11.63 -14.21
N LYS A 2 -16.07 -10.79 -14.53
CA LYS A 2 -15.83 -9.38 -14.91
C LYS A 2 -15.58 -8.55 -13.65
N TRP A 3 -14.51 -7.75 -13.64
CA TRP A 3 -14.26 -6.78 -12.59
C TRP A 3 -15.07 -5.53 -12.87
N THR A 4 -16.03 -5.20 -12.01
CA THR A 4 -16.68 -3.90 -12.08
C THR A 4 -15.71 -2.84 -11.53
N GLU A 5 -15.85 -1.60 -12.00
CA GLU A 5 -15.08 -0.46 -11.48
C GLU A 5 -15.17 -0.38 -9.95
N GLN A 6 -16.38 -0.49 -9.40
CA GLN A 6 -16.61 -0.53 -7.95
C GLN A 6 -15.81 -1.64 -7.25
N ARG A 7 -15.75 -2.84 -7.84
CA ARG A 7 -15.02 -3.98 -7.26
C ARG A 7 -13.50 -3.76 -7.33
N LEU A 8 -13.00 -3.19 -8.43
CA LEU A 8 -11.59 -2.86 -8.57
C LEU A 8 -11.17 -1.79 -7.56
N ARG A 9 -11.91 -0.68 -7.50
CA ARG A 9 -11.70 0.41 -6.54
C ARG A 9 -11.71 -0.08 -5.09
N LYS A 10 -12.65 -0.96 -4.74
CA LYS A 10 -12.69 -1.58 -3.40
C LYS A 10 -11.42 -2.40 -3.12
N ALA A 11 -10.93 -3.17 -4.11
CA ALA A 11 -9.71 -3.94 -3.95
C ALA A 11 -8.47 -3.04 -3.80
N LEU A 12 -8.35 -1.97 -4.60
CA LEU A 12 -7.26 -1.00 -4.50
C LEU A 12 -7.20 -0.36 -3.12
N LYS A 13 -8.35 0.10 -2.60
CA LYS A 13 -8.45 0.66 -1.24
C LYS A 13 -8.07 -0.35 -0.17
N GLN A 14 -8.53 -1.59 -0.29
CA GLN A 14 -8.18 -2.64 0.65
C GLN A 14 -6.67 -2.89 0.64
N MET A 15 -6.05 -3.03 -0.53
CA MET A 15 -4.61 -3.25 -0.65
C MET A 15 -3.79 -2.08 -0.10
N ALA A 16 -4.23 -0.83 -0.31
CA ALA A 16 -3.58 0.34 0.25
C ALA A 16 -3.61 0.31 1.79
N ASN A 17 -4.77 -0.03 2.37
CA ASN A 17 -4.90 -0.18 3.83
C ASN A 17 -4.07 -1.35 4.36
N ASP A 18 -3.97 -2.45 3.63
CA ASP A 18 -3.15 -3.61 4.02
C ASP A 18 -1.66 -3.24 4.03
N HIS A 19 -1.20 -2.45 3.06
CA HIS A 19 0.16 -1.91 3.03
C HIS A 19 0.46 -1.05 4.26
N GLU A 20 -0.44 -0.13 4.62
CA GLU A 20 -0.26 0.71 5.81
C GLU A 20 -0.30 -0.09 7.10
N SER A 21 -1.25 -1.03 7.22
CA SER A 21 -1.34 -1.90 8.39
C SER A 21 -0.07 -2.72 8.59
N ALA A 22 0.47 -3.27 7.50
CA ALA A 22 1.70 -4.05 7.59
C ALA A 22 2.95 -3.16 7.80
N ALA A 23 2.95 -1.92 7.30
CA ALA A 23 3.99 -0.94 7.63
C ALA A 23 4.04 -0.64 9.13
N VAL A 24 2.88 -0.48 9.79
CA VAL A 24 2.78 -0.29 11.25
C VAL A 24 3.39 -1.47 12.02
N GLU A 25 3.10 -2.71 11.61
CA GLU A 25 3.71 -3.88 12.27
C GLU A 25 5.23 -3.92 12.09
N ILE A 26 5.74 -3.47 10.93
CA ILE A 26 7.18 -3.38 10.69
C ILE A 26 7.82 -2.24 11.48
N MET A 27 7.16 -1.08 11.64
CA MET A 27 7.63 0.00 12.52
C MET A 27 7.86 -0.53 13.94
N ARG A 28 6.91 -1.29 14.47
CA ARG A 28 7.06 -1.95 15.77
C ARG A 28 8.23 -2.95 15.80
N ALA A 29 8.52 -3.62 14.69
CA ALA A 29 9.67 -4.52 14.58
C ALA A 29 11.01 -3.76 14.56
N VAL A 30 11.06 -2.59 13.92
CA VAL A 30 12.23 -1.68 13.95
C VAL A 30 12.53 -1.26 15.39
N GLU A 31 11.51 -0.83 16.14
CA GLU A 31 11.66 -0.38 17.54
C GLU A 31 12.23 -1.46 18.46
N ARG A 32 11.99 -2.74 18.16
CA ARG A 32 12.49 -3.89 18.93
C ARG A 32 13.80 -4.48 18.40
N SER A 33 14.31 -3.98 17.26
CA SER A 33 15.49 -4.56 16.62
C SER A 33 16.77 -4.08 17.29
N SER A 34 17.56 -5.01 17.81
CA SER A 34 18.92 -4.74 18.31
C SER A 34 19.98 -4.77 17.20
N ASP A 35 19.64 -5.20 15.99
CA ASP A 35 20.54 -5.19 14.82
C ASP A 35 20.30 -3.91 14.00
N PRO A 36 21.27 -2.96 13.95
CA PRO A 36 21.13 -1.72 13.20
C PRO A 36 20.98 -1.94 11.69
N ARG A 37 21.60 -2.99 11.12
CA ARG A 37 21.48 -3.29 9.68
C ARG A 37 20.09 -3.83 9.35
N LEU A 38 19.55 -4.68 10.21
CA LEU A 38 18.16 -5.14 10.08
C LEU A 38 17.19 -3.97 10.24
N ALA A 39 17.39 -3.10 11.24
CA ALA A 39 16.55 -1.92 11.47
C ALA A 39 16.52 -1.02 10.22
N GLN A 40 17.68 -0.74 9.62
CA GLN A 40 17.77 0.05 8.39
C GLN A 40 17.01 -0.60 7.23
N ARG A 41 17.15 -1.92 7.02
CA ARG A 41 16.42 -2.63 5.97
C ARG A 41 14.90 -2.60 6.19
N LEU A 42 14.46 -2.69 7.44
CA LEU A 42 13.03 -2.62 7.77
C LEU A 42 12.47 -1.21 7.54
N LEU A 43 13.25 -0.15 7.79
CA LEU A 43 12.87 1.22 7.42
C LEU A 43 12.67 1.36 5.90
N GLU A 44 13.57 0.80 5.10
CA GLU A 44 13.40 0.79 3.63
C GLU A 44 12.15 0.01 3.20
N VAL A 45 11.77 -1.05 3.92
CA VAL A 45 10.51 -1.78 3.66
C VAL A 45 9.31 -0.89 3.96
N ILE A 46 9.29 -0.19 5.10
CA ILE A 46 8.22 0.74 5.49
C ILE A 46 8.02 1.81 4.42
N GLU A 47 9.10 2.43 3.94
CA GLU A 47 9.04 3.43 2.87
C GLU A 47 8.41 2.87 1.59
N ARG A 48 8.81 1.66 1.17
CA ARG A 48 8.20 1.00 -0.01
C ARG A 48 6.72 0.68 0.21
N MET A 49 6.32 0.35 1.43
CA MET A 49 4.91 0.06 1.73
C MET A 49 4.05 1.30 1.63
N HIS A 50 4.52 2.43 2.19
CA HIS A 50 3.85 3.73 2.03
C HIS A 50 3.76 4.14 0.56
N GLN A 51 4.87 4.07 -0.19
CA GLN A 51 4.86 4.35 -1.63
C GLN A 51 3.88 3.45 -2.38
N GLY A 52 3.81 2.16 -2.03
CA GLY A 52 2.84 1.24 -2.61
C GLY A 52 1.40 1.63 -2.32
N ALA A 53 1.08 2.04 -1.09
CA ALA A 53 -0.24 2.52 -0.72
C ALA A 53 -0.62 3.79 -1.50
N ASP A 54 0.31 4.73 -1.64
CA ASP A 54 0.10 5.97 -2.40
C ASP A 54 -0.14 5.70 -3.89
N VAL A 55 0.62 4.79 -4.49
CA VAL A 55 0.40 4.36 -5.88
C VAL A 55 -0.98 3.75 -6.06
N LEU A 56 -1.40 2.86 -5.15
CA LEU A 56 -2.73 2.24 -5.21
C LEU A 56 -3.85 3.28 -5.09
N ARG A 57 -3.68 4.30 -4.25
CA ARG A 57 -4.63 5.43 -4.13
C ARG A 57 -4.65 6.29 -5.38
N SER A 58 -3.50 6.61 -5.95
CA SER A 58 -3.41 7.35 -7.21
C SER A 58 -4.17 6.64 -8.33
N ILE A 59 -4.07 5.30 -8.40
CA ILE A 59 -4.83 4.52 -9.38
C ILE A 59 -6.34 4.57 -9.09
N ASP A 60 -6.77 4.50 -7.83
CA ASP A 60 -8.19 4.67 -7.46
C ASP A 60 -8.72 6.05 -7.87
N ASP A 61 -7.91 7.10 -7.69
CA ASP A 61 -8.24 8.48 -8.06
C ASP A 61 -8.31 8.66 -9.58
N ASP A 62 -7.39 8.04 -10.33
CA ASP A 62 -7.42 8.02 -11.79
C ASP A 62 -8.66 7.29 -12.33
N ILE A 63 -9.09 6.21 -11.67
CA ILE A 63 -10.35 5.54 -12.01
C ILE A 63 -11.54 6.43 -11.67
N ALA A 64 -11.56 7.03 -10.47
CA ALA A 64 -12.64 7.88 -9.98
C ALA A 64 -12.86 9.13 -10.85
N SER A 65 -11.76 9.69 -11.38
CA SER A 65 -11.78 10.83 -12.29
C SER A 65 -12.06 10.45 -13.74
N GLY A 66 -12.16 9.15 -14.05
CA GLY A 66 -12.42 8.64 -15.40
C GLY A 66 -11.21 8.67 -16.34
N VAL A 67 -10.01 8.96 -15.83
CA VAL A 67 -8.73 8.86 -16.55
C VAL A 67 -8.47 7.40 -16.93
N ILE A 68 -8.69 6.48 -15.99
CA ILE A 68 -8.68 5.03 -16.23
C ILE A 68 -10.12 4.53 -16.33
N ARG A 69 -10.46 3.86 -17.43
CA ARG A 69 -11.77 3.21 -17.61
C ARG A 69 -11.64 1.69 -17.59
N CYS A 70 -12.42 1.05 -16.73
CA CYS A 70 -12.56 -0.40 -16.72
C CYS A 70 -13.57 -0.83 -17.81
N GLN A 71 -13.22 -1.83 -18.62
CA GLN A 71 -14.08 -2.40 -19.67
C GLN A 71 -15.11 -3.40 -19.13
#